data_AF-F1TIW8-F1
#
_entry.id   AF-F1TIW8-F1
#
_cell.length_a   1.000
_cell.length_b   1.000
_cell.length_c   1.000
_cell.angle_alpha   90.00
_cell.angle_beta   90.00
_cell.angle_gamma   90.00
#
_symmetry.space_group_name_H-M   'P 1'
#
loop_
_entity.id
_entity.type
_entity.pdbx_description
1 polymer ?
#
loop_
_entity_poly.entity_id
_entity_poly.type
_entity_poly.pdbx_seq_one_letter_code
_entity_poly.pdbx_strand_id
1 'polypeptide(L)'
;GEAASSNIYLSNLKPEDVTRDITKWLIGNPINAFVTQHPYITKALTGIDVLALFYAGGFVMDGDGVYHARQEWSIQSFKYSGYNDFYDTVFHYATSMAKAKFPFSDDKGNDYILWAWKGDYLNLGAGAEMGIYKNMEVNGNSTKHWLVDQSLAMPMTLTLDYNGKQIISYDPRKVDPKINDPLRESTDKWWVTGFNPDYQNVKASQLTATYTVDFSDKQDLYRAFYDTWNGVYDSAGSKWSFDDKNYSAKLIFKQGQGSK
;
A
#
# COMPACT_ATOMS: atom_id res chain seq x y z
N GLY A 1 -4.07 -34.33 20.07
CA GLY A 1 -2.89 -35.02 19.52
C GLY A 1 -2.42 -34.19 18.35
N GLU A 2 -1.20 -33.68 18.47
CA GLU A 2 -0.38 -33.02 17.42
C GLU A 2 -1.07 -31.98 16.53
N ALA A 3 -1.16 -30.75 17.05
CA ALA A 3 -1.07 -29.58 16.18
C ALA A 3 0.36 -29.57 15.62
N ALA A 4 0.51 -29.80 14.33
CA ALA A 4 1.80 -29.74 13.66
C ALA A 4 2.40 -28.33 13.81
N SER A 5 3.26 -28.13 14.81
CA SER A 5 4.19 -27.01 14.83
C SER A 5 5.22 -27.27 13.73
N SER A 6 4.91 -26.88 12.50
CA SER A 6 5.96 -26.73 11.49
C SER A 6 6.85 -25.58 11.96
N ASN A 7 7.96 -25.91 12.63
CA ASN A 7 9.02 -24.96 12.92
C ASN A 7 9.51 -24.44 11.57
N ILE A 8 9.11 -23.21 11.22
CA ILE A 8 9.59 -22.53 10.03
C ILE A 8 11.03 -22.11 10.34
N TYR A 9 12.00 -22.88 9.86
CA TYR A 9 13.41 -22.51 9.94
C TYR A 9 13.69 -21.42 8.90
N LEU A 10 13.48 -20.17 9.30
CA LEU A 10 13.67 -18.97 8.48
C LEU A 10 15.06 -18.90 7.82
N SER A 11 16.07 -19.57 8.39
CA SER A 11 17.43 -19.61 7.87
C SER A 11 17.61 -20.42 6.58
N ASN A 12 16.65 -21.28 6.22
CA ASN A 12 16.80 -22.26 5.14
C ASN A 12 15.89 -22.00 3.93
N LEU A 13 15.09 -20.94 3.98
CA LEU A 13 14.14 -20.60 2.92
C LEU A 13 14.76 -19.56 1.99
N LYS A 14 14.58 -19.74 0.68
CA LYS A 14 14.93 -18.71 -0.31
C LYS A 14 14.05 -17.47 -0.09
N PRO A 15 14.54 -16.24 -0.32
CA PRO A 15 13.77 -15.01 -0.09
C PRO A 15 12.37 -15.03 -0.72
N GLU A 16 12.25 -15.55 -1.95
CA GLU A 16 10.97 -15.74 -2.65
C GLU A 16 10.02 -16.77 -1.99
N ASP A 17 10.55 -17.85 -1.41
CA ASP A 17 9.76 -18.89 -0.74
C ASP A 17 9.28 -18.44 0.65
N VAL A 18 10.10 -17.65 1.37
CA VAL A 18 9.74 -17.04 2.66
C VAL A 18 8.48 -16.19 2.52
N THR A 19 8.46 -15.30 1.52
CA THR A 19 7.36 -14.34 1.39
C THR A 19 6.06 -14.99 0.94
N ARG A 20 6.11 -15.98 0.04
CA ARG A 20 4.90 -16.70 -0.39
C ARG A 20 4.27 -17.48 0.76
N ASP A 21 5.07 -18.19 1.55
CA ASP A 21 4.56 -19.03 2.63
C ASP A 21 4.12 -18.18 3.84
N ILE A 22 4.83 -17.08 4.14
CA ILE A 22 4.39 -16.07 5.12
C ILE A 22 3.09 -15.39 4.68
N THR A 23 2.95 -15.00 3.40
CA THR A 23 1.73 -14.36 2.88
C THR A 23 0.54 -15.32 2.98
N LYS A 24 0.70 -16.58 2.55
CA LYS A 24 -0.37 -17.58 2.65
C LYS A 24 -0.75 -17.87 4.10
N TRP A 25 0.23 -17.96 5.00
CA TRP A 25 -0.02 -18.22 6.42
C TRP A 25 -0.65 -17.00 7.10
N LEU A 26 -0.02 -15.83 7.08
CA LEU A 26 -0.49 -14.64 7.80
C LEU A 26 -1.74 -14.02 7.22
N ILE A 27 -1.95 -14.07 5.90
CA ILE A 27 -2.94 -13.23 5.22
C ILE A 27 -4.09 -14.06 4.66
N GLY A 28 -3.79 -15.21 4.03
CA GLY A 28 -4.80 -16.05 3.38
C GLY A 28 -5.58 -17.00 4.29
N ASN A 29 -5.16 -17.20 5.54
CA ASN A 29 -5.82 -18.13 6.47
C ASN A 29 -6.75 -17.39 7.45
N PRO A 30 -8.09 -17.53 7.36
CA PRO A 30 -9.04 -16.74 8.17
C PRO A 30 -8.92 -16.96 9.69
N ILE A 31 -8.24 -18.02 10.15
CA ILE A 31 -7.97 -18.26 11.58
C ILE A 31 -6.89 -17.29 12.11
N ASN A 32 -6.12 -16.64 11.22
CA ASN A 32 -4.96 -15.82 11.58
C ASN A 32 -5.26 -14.32 11.69
N ALA A 33 -6.52 -13.88 11.59
CA ALA A 33 -6.87 -12.49 11.94
C ALA A 33 -6.48 -12.15 13.40
N PHE A 34 -6.59 -13.13 14.31
CA PHE A 34 -6.10 -12.95 15.69
C PHE A 34 -4.59 -12.65 15.75
N VAL A 35 -3.81 -13.27 14.86
CA VAL A 35 -2.35 -13.14 14.82
C VAL A 35 -1.94 -11.73 14.38
N THR A 36 -2.66 -11.15 13.42
CA THR A 36 -2.43 -9.78 12.93
C THR A 36 -2.98 -8.71 13.89
N GLN A 37 -4.10 -8.98 14.57
CA GLN A 37 -4.68 -8.09 15.59
C GLN A 37 -3.87 -8.08 16.90
N HIS A 38 -3.24 -9.20 17.24
CA HIS A 38 -2.58 -9.39 18.53
C HIS A 38 -1.18 -9.99 18.39
N PRO A 39 -0.24 -9.30 17.73
CA PRO A 39 1.10 -9.85 17.47
C PRO A 39 1.89 -10.10 18.75
N TYR A 40 1.78 -9.24 19.77
CA TYR A 40 2.48 -9.39 21.04
C TYR A 40 1.95 -10.57 21.87
N ILE A 41 0.63 -10.73 21.93
CA ILE A 41 -0.01 -11.87 22.62
C ILE A 41 0.37 -13.16 21.90
N THR A 42 0.34 -13.16 20.57
CA THR A 42 0.75 -14.32 19.78
C THR A 42 2.18 -14.72 20.10
N LYS A 43 3.13 -13.78 20.12
CA LYS A 43 4.52 -14.05 20.50
C LYS A 43 4.64 -14.63 21.90
N ALA A 44 3.88 -14.12 22.87
CA ALA A 44 3.90 -14.62 24.24
C ALA A 44 3.34 -16.05 24.36
N LEU A 45 2.29 -16.38 23.60
CA LEU A 45 1.62 -17.68 23.67
C LEU A 45 2.31 -18.77 22.83
N THR A 46 2.87 -18.42 21.67
CA THR A 46 3.35 -19.39 20.68
C THR A 46 4.85 -19.31 20.42
N GLY A 47 5.51 -18.24 20.88
CA GLY A 47 6.92 -17.96 20.55
C GLY A 47 7.14 -17.40 19.14
N ILE A 48 6.08 -17.28 18.32
CA ILE A 48 6.20 -16.78 16.94
C ILE A 48 6.23 -15.24 16.95
N ASP A 49 7.31 -14.67 16.42
CA ASP A 49 7.44 -13.21 16.27
C ASP A 49 6.79 -12.72 14.98
N VAL A 50 5.49 -12.44 15.07
CA VAL A 50 4.66 -11.97 13.96
C VAL A 50 5.19 -10.68 13.35
N LEU A 51 5.67 -9.74 14.17
CA LEU A 51 6.19 -8.46 13.70
C LEU A 51 7.49 -8.65 12.93
N ALA A 52 8.36 -9.57 13.36
CA ALA A 52 9.56 -9.93 12.61
C ALA A 52 9.23 -10.56 11.24
N LEU A 53 8.19 -11.38 11.16
CA LEU A 53 7.72 -11.95 9.89
C LEU A 53 7.18 -10.88 8.95
N PHE A 54 6.35 -9.95 9.45
CA PHE A 54 5.88 -8.81 8.65
C PHE A 54 7.05 -7.90 8.23
N TYR A 55 8.00 -7.65 9.12
CA TYR A 55 9.19 -6.86 8.82
C TYR A 55 10.03 -7.46 7.69
N ALA A 56 10.25 -8.78 7.74
CA ALA A 56 10.91 -9.54 6.68
C ALA A 56 10.09 -9.53 5.37
N GLY A 57 8.77 -9.53 5.47
CA GLY A 57 7.83 -9.37 4.35
C GLY A 57 7.72 -7.94 3.81
N GLY A 58 8.40 -6.96 4.41
CA GLY A 58 8.39 -5.57 3.98
C GLY A 58 7.28 -4.71 4.59
N PHE A 59 6.80 -5.05 5.78
CA PHE A 59 5.77 -4.29 6.51
C PHE A 59 6.20 -3.93 7.93
N VAL A 60 5.68 -2.83 8.44
CA VAL A 60 5.88 -2.34 9.81
C VAL A 60 4.53 -2.04 10.42
N MET A 61 4.39 -2.16 11.74
CA MET A 61 3.19 -1.76 12.47
C MET A 61 3.44 -0.45 13.21
N ASP A 62 2.50 0.48 13.13
CA ASP A 62 2.52 1.73 13.91
C ASP A 62 2.00 1.56 15.34
N GLY A 63 2.02 2.65 16.10
CA GLY A 63 1.56 2.64 17.50
C GLY A 63 0.05 2.38 17.65
N ASP A 64 -0.73 2.55 16.58
CA ASP A 64 -2.18 2.37 16.56
C ASP A 64 -2.58 0.96 16.06
N GLY A 65 -1.61 0.07 15.83
CA GLY A 65 -1.85 -1.29 15.36
C GLY A 65 -2.08 -1.40 13.85
N VAL A 66 -1.81 -0.33 13.09
CA VAL A 66 -1.98 -0.30 11.63
C VAL A 66 -0.68 -0.75 10.96
N TYR A 67 -0.80 -1.65 9.98
CA TYR A 67 0.33 -2.09 9.18
C TYR A 67 0.58 -1.16 7.99
N HIS A 68 1.85 -0.89 7.71
CA HIS A 68 2.32 -0.07 6.60
C HIS A 68 3.45 -0.78 5.87
N ALA A 69 3.47 -0.65 4.56
CA ALA A 69 4.55 -1.15 3.73
C ALA A 69 5.82 -0.29 3.81
N ARG A 70 6.97 -0.97 3.77
CA ARG A 70 8.31 -0.39 3.72
C ARG A 70 8.69 -0.01 2.28
N GLN A 71 9.40 1.11 2.15
CA GLN A 71 9.85 1.61 0.85
C GLN A 71 11.11 0.89 0.36
N GLU A 72 12.06 0.66 1.27
CA GLU A 72 13.32 -0.01 0.99
C GLU A 72 13.26 -1.50 1.39
N TRP A 73 13.96 -2.36 0.65
CA TRP A 73 14.13 -3.80 0.91
C TRP A 73 12.82 -4.62 1.07
N SER A 74 11.67 -4.04 0.73
CA SER A 74 10.48 -4.84 0.42
C SER A 74 10.72 -5.57 -0.90
N ILE A 75 10.19 -6.77 -1.07
CA ILE A 75 10.35 -7.51 -2.33
C ILE A 75 9.82 -6.71 -3.54
N GLN A 76 8.89 -5.78 -3.29
CA GLN A 76 8.37 -4.82 -4.27
C GLN A 76 9.37 -3.73 -4.67
N SER A 77 10.38 -3.45 -3.83
CA SER A 77 11.39 -2.43 -4.05
C SER A 77 12.52 -2.90 -4.99
N PHE A 78 12.68 -4.21 -5.21
CA PHE A 78 13.69 -4.73 -6.15
C PHE A 78 13.25 -4.50 -7.59
N LYS A 79 14.01 -3.65 -8.29
CA LYS A 79 13.84 -3.09 -9.65
C LYS A 79 13.42 -4.06 -10.79
N TYR A 80 13.42 -5.36 -10.56
CA TYR A 80 13.08 -6.41 -11.54
C TYR A 80 11.99 -7.38 -11.08
N SER A 81 11.48 -7.25 -9.84
CA SER A 81 10.46 -8.14 -9.26
C SER A 81 9.08 -7.48 -9.33
N GLY A 82 8.67 -7.08 -10.53
CA GLY A 82 7.39 -6.41 -10.75
C GLY A 82 6.24 -7.15 -10.06
N TYR A 83 5.41 -6.43 -9.32
CA TYR A 83 4.09 -6.87 -8.81
C TYR A 83 4.08 -8.33 -8.25
N ASN A 84 4.61 -8.52 -7.03
CA ASN A 84 4.86 -9.85 -6.45
C ASN A 84 3.61 -10.55 -5.87
N ASP A 85 3.71 -11.89 -5.77
CA ASP A 85 2.80 -12.90 -5.18
C ASP A 85 1.94 -12.46 -3.98
N PHE A 86 2.40 -11.51 -3.17
CA PHE A 86 1.61 -10.88 -2.11
C PHE A 86 0.34 -10.23 -2.66
N TYR A 87 0.47 -9.41 -3.71
CA TYR A 87 -0.67 -8.77 -4.36
C TYR A 87 -1.52 -9.79 -5.09
N ASP A 88 -0.94 -10.75 -5.81
CA ASP A 88 -1.73 -11.78 -6.47
C ASP A 88 -2.54 -12.57 -5.44
N THR A 89 -1.97 -12.88 -4.27
CA THR A 89 -2.67 -13.52 -3.16
C THR A 89 -3.77 -12.61 -2.60
N VAL A 90 -3.42 -11.37 -2.24
CA VAL A 90 -4.38 -10.41 -1.67
C VAL A 90 -5.51 -10.13 -2.67
N PHE A 91 -5.24 -9.82 -3.93
CA PHE A 91 -6.27 -9.56 -4.94
C PHE A 91 -7.06 -10.81 -5.30
N HIS A 92 -6.46 -12.00 -5.27
CA HIS A 92 -7.18 -13.24 -5.53
C HIS A 92 -8.19 -13.56 -4.42
N TYR A 93 -7.83 -13.28 -3.16
CA TYR A 93 -8.68 -13.60 -2.01
C TYR A 93 -9.50 -12.41 -1.48
N ALA A 94 -9.15 -11.17 -1.82
CA ALA A 94 -9.82 -9.97 -1.34
C ALA A 94 -11.33 -10.04 -1.61
N THR A 95 -12.11 -9.93 -0.55
CA THR A 95 -13.56 -10.10 -0.60
C THR A 95 -14.25 -8.88 -1.20
N SER A 96 -13.66 -7.68 -1.01
CA SER A 96 -14.18 -6.42 -1.54
C SER A 96 -13.06 -5.42 -1.76
N MET A 97 -12.83 -5.01 -3.02
CA MET A 97 -11.75 -4.10 -3.40
C MET A 97 -12.21 -3.10 -4.47
N ALA A 98 -11.84 -1.84 -4.31
CA ALA A 98 -12.04 -0.78 -5.31
C ALA A 98 -10.70 -0.16 -5.69
N LYS A 99 -10.54 0.22 -6.96
CA LYS A 99 -9.32 0.82 -7.50
C LYS A 99 -9.62 2.01 -8.40
N ALA A 100 -8.73 3.00 -8.40
CA ALA A 100 -8.79 4.18 -9.23
C ALA A 100 -7.41 4.46 -9.86
N LYS A 101 -7.39 4.76 -11.15
CA LYS A 101 -6.17 4.93 -11.95
C LYS A 101 -6.13 6.34 -12.51
N PHE A 102 -5.03 7.05 -12.28
CA PHE A 102 -4.80 8.42 -12.71
C PHE A 102 -3.52 8.51 -13.55
N PRO A 103 -3.53 8.03 -14.81
CA PRO A 103 -2.40 8.18 -15.72
C PRO A 103 -2.20 9.65 -16.10
N PHE A 104 -0.94 10.05 -16.33
CA PHE A 104 -0.54 11.37 -16.82
C PHE A 104 0.86 11.28 -17.42
N SER A 105 1.24 12.24 -18.26
CA SER A 105 2.56 12.25 -18.91
C SER A 105 3.25 13.59 -18.68
N ASP A 106 4.57 13.58 -18.48
CA ASP A 106 5.34 14.81 -18.40
C ASP A 106 5.64 15.40 -19.80
N ASP A 107 6.15 16.64 -19.83
CA ASP A 107 6.52 17.33 -21.08
C ASP A 107 7.66 16.65 -21.86
N LYS A 108 8.34 15.69 -21.24
CA LYS A 108 9.41 14.89 -21.87
C LYS A 108 8.89 13.58 -22.46
N GLY A 109 7.58 13.32 -22.35
CA GLY A 109 6.93 12.11 -22.84
C GLY A 109 7.03 10.91 -21.90
N ASN A 110 7.49 11.08 -20.66
CA ASN A 110 7.47 9.99 -19.68
C ASN A 110 6.05 9.79 -19.15
N ASP A 111 5.56 8.56 -19.23
CA ASP A 111 4.26 8.18 -18.71
C ASP A 111 4.32 7.76 -17.23
N TYR A 112 3.42 8.33 -16.43
CA TYR A 112 3.26 8.06 -15.01
C TYR A 112 1.83 7.66 -14.69
N ILE A 113 1.64 7.02 -13.54
CA ILE A 113 0.33 6.74 -12.99
C ILE A 113 0.35 6.86 -11.47
N LEU A 114 -0.60 7.63 -10.93
CA LEU A 114 -1.02 7.47 -9.55
C LEU A 114 -2.15 6.44 -9.52
N TRP A 115 -2.00 5.39 -8.73
CA TRP A 115 -2.98 4.32 -8.63
C TRP A 115 -3.37 4.18 -7.16
N ALA A 116 -4.67 4.33 -6.87
CA ALA A 116 -5.23 4.20 -5.53
C ALA A 116 -6.09 2.93 -5.40
N TRP A 117 -6.11 2.35 -4.20
CA TRP A 117 -6.88 1.17 -3.83
C TRP A 117 -7.49 1.32 -2.44
N LYS A 118 -8.65 0.71 -2.21
CA LYS A 118 -9.24 0.53 -0.87
C LYS A 118 -10.11 -0.72 -0.82
N GLY A 119 -10.12 -1.38 0.33
CA GLY A 119 -10.89 -2.61 0.47
C GLY A 119 -10.58 -3.38 1.75
N ASP A 120 -10.95 -4.65 1.72
CA ASP A 120 -10.66 -5.64 2.76
C ASP A 120 -9.48 -6.52 2.32
N TYR A 121 -8.37 -6.42 3.06
CA TYR A 121 -7.09 -7.06 2.78
C TYR A 121 -6.92 -8.36 3.57
N LEU A 122 -7.99 -9.15 3.66
CA LEU A 122 -8.06 -10.38 4.44
C LEU A 122 -7.66 -10.11 5.90
N ASN A 123 -6.73 -10.88 6.47
CA ASN A 123 -6.31 -10.71 7.85
C ASN A 123 -5.62 -9.38 8.14
N LEU A 124 -5.22 -8.59 7.13
CA LEU A 124 -4.76 -7.21 7.32
C LEU A 124 -5.93 -6.22 7.48
N GLY A 125 -7.17 -6.65 7.18
CA GLY A 125 -8.41 -5.92 7.39
C GLY A 125 -8.62 -4.76 6.44
N ALA A 126 -9.40 -3.78 6.88
CA ALA A 126 -9.71 -2.59 6.12
C ALA A 126 -8.43 -1.83 5.80
N GLY A 127 -8.19 -1.59 4.52
CA GLY A 127 -6.97 -0.95 4.08
C GLY A 127 -7.17 -0.04 2.88
N ALA A 128 -6.15 0.77 2.65
CA ALA A 128 -6.08 1.68 1.54
C ALA A 128 -4.62 1.94 1.16
N GLU A 129 -4.40 2.17 -0.14
CA GLU A 129 -3.08 2.30 -0.71
C GLU A 129 -3.06 3.29 -1.85
N MET A 130 -1.93 3.96 -2.05
CA MET A 130 -1.67 4.70 -3.28
C MET A 130 -0.19 4.61 -3.64
N GLY A 131 0.08 4.30 -4.90
CA GLY A 131 1.42 4.25 -5.45
C GLY A 131 1.58 5.12 -6.67
N ILE A 132 2.79 5.65 -6.86
CA ILE A 132 3.23 6.28 -8.11
C ILE A 132 4.12 5.30 -8.88
N TYR A 133 3.83 5.13 -10.16
CA TYR A 133 4.58 4.22 -11.03
C TYR A 133 4.93 4.90 -12.34
N LYS A 134 6.01 4.43 -12.98
CA LYS A 134 6.44 4.87 -14.30
C LYS A 134 6.19 3.77 -15.32
N ASN A 135 5.76 4.11 -16.53
CA ASN A 135 5.59 3.13 -17.60
C ASN A 135 6.95 2.55 -18.01
N MET A 136 7.00 1.24 -18.27
CA MET A 136 8.17 0.61 -18.88
C MET A 136 8.16 0.86 -20.38
N GLU A 137 9.15 1.58 -20.88
CA GLU A 137 9.42 1.70 -22.30
C GLU A 137 10.39 0.60 -22.76
N VAL A 138 10.07 -0.05 -23.88
CA VAL A 138 10.97 -0.98 -24.58
C VAL A 138 11.15 -0.50 -26.01
N ASN A 139 12.39 -0.16 -26.37
CA ASN A 139 12.74 0.36 -27.70
C ASN A 139 11.88 1.58 -28.14
N GLY A 140 11.59 2.49 -27.21
CA GLY A 140 10.78 3.70 -27.48
C GLY A 140 9.27 3.45 -27.61
N ASN A 141 8.78 2.26 -27.25
CA ASN A 141 7.35 1.98 -27.18
C ASN A 141 6.93 1.73 -25.72
N SER A 142 5.93 2.47 -25.24
CA SER A 142 5.29 2.24 -23.94
C SER A 142 4.69 0.83 -23.89
N THR A 143 4.93 0.11 -22.80
CA THR A 143 4.35 -1.22 -22.56
C THR A 143 3.14 -1.13 -21.62
N LYS A 144 2.44 -2.25 -21.40
CA LYS A 144 1.37 -2.31 -20.38
C LYS A 144 1.91 -2.45 -18.95
N HIS A 145 3.23 -2.53 -18.77
CA HIS A 145 3.85 -2.76 -17.48
C HIS A 145 4.23 -1.43 -16.81
N TRP A 146 3.75 -1.26 -15.58
CA TRP A 146 4.08 -0.13 -14.72
C TRP A 146 5.17 -0.59 -13.74
N LEU A 147 6.28 0.12 -13.71
CA LEU A 147 7.43 -0.17 -12.86
C LEU A 147 7.43 0.72 -11.63
N VAL A 148 7.88 0.13 -10.53
CA VAL A 148 8.24 0.89 -9.32
C VAL A 148 9.52 1.66 -9.63
N ASP A 149 9.45 2.98 -9.50
CA ASP A 149 10.61 3.86 -9.53
C ASP A 149 10.71 4.57 -8.18
N GLN A 150 11.61 4.10 -7.33
CA GLN A 150 11.80 4.65 -5.98
C GLN A 150 12.25 6.13 -6.01
N SER A 151 12.83 6.61 -7.12
CA SER A 151 13.19 8.03 -7.25
C SER A 151 11.96 8.95 -7.30
N LEU A 152 10.78 8.37 -7.59
CA LEU A 152 9.50 9.06 -7.52
C LEU A 152 8.93 9.15 -6.10
N ALA A 153 9.61 8.59 -5.08
CA ALA A 153 9.18 8.75 -3.70
C ALA A 153 9.04 10.24 -3.37
N MET A 154 7.91 10.59 -2.77
CA MET A 154 7.61 11.94 -2.31
C MET A 154 6.72 11.86 -1.08
N PRO A 155 6.55 12.94 -0.31
CA PRO A 155 5.70 12.86 0.85
C PRO A 155 4.25 12.57 0.46
N MET A 156 3.70 11.52 1.05
CA MET A 156 2.30 11.15 0.87
C MET A 156 1.64 10.86 2.21
N THR A 157 0.38 11.21 2.35
CA THR A 157 -0.44 10.86 3.53
C THR A 157 -1.64 10.04 3.12
N LEU A 158 -2.15 9.25 4.07
CA LEU A 158 -3.33 8.41 3.91
C LEU A 158 -4.22 8.56 5.14
N THR A 159 -5.52 8.73 4.91
CA THR A 159 -6.55 8.48 5.91
C THR A 159 -7.59 7.54 5.34
N LEU A 160 -8.16 6.69 6.20
CA LEU A 160 -9.23 5.77 5.83
C LEU A 160 -10.38 5.91 6.81
N ASP A 161 -11.56 6.21 6.28
CA ASP A 161 -12.79 6.27 7.06
C ASP A 161 -13.66 5.06 6.74
N TYR A 162 -14.16 4.39 7.79
CA TYR A 162 -15.19 3.36 7.71
C TYR A 162 -16.52 3.92 8.22
N ASN A 163 -17.52 4.02 7.34
CA ASN A 163 -18.84 4.60 7.65
C ASN A 163 -18.76 5.97 8.37
N GLY A 164 -17.81 6.82 7.96
CA GLY A 164 -17.60 8.16 8.51
C GLY A 164 -16.78 8.22 9.82
N LYS A 165 -16.35 7.08 10.36
CA LYS A 165 -15.36 7.03 11.45
C LYS A 165 -13.98 6.81 10.86
N GLN A 166 -13.03 7.68 11.17
CA GLN A 166 -11.63 7.46 10.80
C GLN A 166 -11.06 6.25 11.54
N ILE A 167 -10.46 5.33 10.79
CA ILE A 167 -9.86 4.09 11.28
C ILE A 167 -8.36 3.98 10.96
N ILE A 168 -7.85 4.83 10.07
CA ILE A 168 -6.42 4.98 9.76
C ILE A 168 -6.13 6.48 9.59
N SER A 169 -5.04 6.95 10.21
CA SER A 169 -4.48 8.29 9.99
C SER A 169 -2.96 8.22 9.90
N TYR A 170 -2.44 8.09 8.68
CA TYR A 170 -1.04 7.88 8.41
C TYR A 170 -0.39 9.10 7.75
N ASP A 171 0.47 9.76 8.54
CA ASP A 171 1.40 10.79 8.09
C ASP A 171 2.82 10.28 8.34
N PRO A 172 3.56 9.85 7.30
CA PRO A 172 4.85 9.23 7.50
C PRO A 172 5.88 10.10 8.23
N ARG A 173 5.71 11.43 8.20
CA ARG A 173 6.61 12.36 8.89
C ARG A 173 6.40 12.36 10.40
N LYS A 174 5.25 11.86 10.88
CA LYS A 174 4.83 11.91 12.29
C LYS A 174 4.79 10.55 12.96
N VAL A 175 4.17 9.57 12.30
CA VAL A 175 3.78 8.30 12.94
C VAL A 175 4.50 7.09 12.36
N ASP A 176 5.28 7.27 11.28
CA ASP A 176 5.99 6.16 10.66
C ASP A 176 6.97 5.55 11.68
N PRO A 177 6.88 4.23 11.92
CA PRO A 177 7.66 3.57 12.96
C PRO A 177 9.14 3.89 12.85
N LYS A 178 9.70 4.48 13.92
CA LYS A 178 11.15 4.59 14.10
C LYS A 178 11.72 3.22 14.44
N ILE A 179 11.78 2.36 13.45
CA ILE A 179 12.65 1.21 13.54
C ILE A 179 14.06 1.76 13.40
N ASN A 180 15.00 1.29 14.22
CA ASN A 180 16.43 1.46 13.96
C ASN A 180 16.77 0.64 12.72
N ASP A 181 16.25 1.09 11.58
CA ASP A 181 16.49 0.56 10.27
C ASP A 181 17.64 1.40 9.71
N PRO A 182 18.89 0.89 9.75
CA PRO A 182 20.04 1.64 9.26
C PRO A 182 19.94 1.93 7.75
N LEU A 183 18.95 1.37 7.06
CA LEU A 183 18.73 1.49 5.62
C LEU A 183 17.57 2.42 5.27
N ARG A 184 16.88 2.99 6.28
CA ARG A 184 15.76 3.89 6.05
C ARG A 184 16.24 5.33 6.01
N GLU A 185 16.27 5.88 4.80
CA GLU A 185 16.87 7.19 4.55
C GLU A 185 15.82 8.32 4.50
N SER A 186 14.55 8.00 4.21
CA SER A 186 13.50 9.00 4.03
C SER A 186 12.13 8.58 4.58
N THR A 187 11.29 9.59 4.85
CA THR A 187 9.85 9.39 5.11
C THR A 187 8.99 9.51 3.85
N ASP A 188 9.60 9.84 2.72
CA ASP A 188 8.95 9.86 1.41
C ASP A 188 8.45 8.48 1.02
N LYS A 189 7.39 8.45 0.22
CA LYS A 189 6.70 7.24 -0.20
C LYS A 189 6.51 7.26 -1.71
N TRP A 190 7.01 6.24 -2.40
CA TRP A 190 6.53 5.90 -3.75
C TRP A 190 5.24 5.06 -3.66
N TRP A 191 4.99 4.45 -2.49
CA TRP A 191 3.79 3.70 -2.17
C TRP A 191 3.38 3.90 -0.71
N VAL A 192 2.32 4.69 -0.47
CA VAL A 192 1.74 4.91 0.85
C VAL A 192 0.63 3.90 1.09
N THR A 193 0.61 3.30 2.27
CA THR A 193 -0.35 2.24 2.63
C THR A 193 -0.79 2.36 4.07
N GLY A 194 -1.88 1.70 4.40
CA GLY A 194 -2.33 1.46 5.76
C GLY A 194 -3.35 0.33 5.77
N PHE A 195 -3.18 -0.62 6.68
CA PHE A 195 -4.08 -1.76 6.84
C PHE A 195 -4.41 -1.96 8.33
N ASN A 196 -5.69 -1.87 8.66
CA ASN A 196 -6.17 -2.00 10.03
C ASN A 196 -6.82 -3.38 10.24
N PRO A 197 -6.15 -4.32 10.93
CA PRO A 197 -6.62 -5.70 11.08
C PRO A 197 -7.87 -5.81 11.98
N ASP A 198 -8.21 -4.78 12.77
CA ASP A 198 -9.39 -4.79 13.64
C ASP A 198 -10.71 -4.65 12.86
N TYR A 199 -10.64 -4.21 11.58
CA TYR A 199 -11.80 -4.00 10.72
C TYR A 199 -11.83 -5.04 9.60
N GLN A 200 -12.33 -6.24 9.89
CA GLN A 200 -12.41 -7.36 8.95
C GLN A 200 -13.72 -7.35 8.12
N ASN A 201 -13.70 -7.97 6.94
CA ASN A 201 -14.88 -8.21 6.10
C ASN A 201 -15.64 -6.93 5.71
N VAL A 202 -14.94 -5.81 5.60
CA VAL A 202 -15.53 -4.53 5.20
C VAL A 202 -15.81 -4.53 3.69
N LYS A 203 -16.84 -3.79 3.27
CA LYS A 203 -17.05 -3.54 1.84
C LYS A 203 -16.28 -2.30 1.42
N ALA A 204 -15.67 -2.35 0.24
CA ALA A 204 -15.02 -1.18 -0.35
C ALA A 204 -15.97 0.03 -0.42
N SER A 205 -17.29 -0.17 -0.55
CA SER A 205 -18.30 0.90 -0.58
C SER A 205 -18.51 1.60 0.75
N GLN A 206 -18.12 0.98 1.87
CA GLN A 206 -18.20 1.54 3.22
C GLN A 206 -16.96 2.36 3.58
N LEU A 207 -15.92 2.28 2.74
CA LEU A 207 -14.64 2.94 2.94
C LEU A 207 -14.56 4.24 2.14
N THR A 208 -14.02 5.29 2.75
CA THR A 208 -13.55 6.48 2.06
C THR A 208 -12.07 6.65 2.33
N ALA A 209 -11.24 6.50 1.29
CA ALA A 209 -9.81 6.74 1.38
C ALA A 209 -9.52 8.17 0.95
N THR A 210 -8.74 8.91 1.74
CA THR A 210 -8.26 10.23 1.37
C THR A 210 -6.75 10.22 1.36
N TYR A 211 -6.19 10.64 0.23
CA TYR A 211 -4.74 10.71 0.04
C TYR A 211 -4.31 12.14 -0.20
N THR A 212 -3.11 12.48 0.23
CA THR A 212 -2.43 13.71 -0.20
C THR A 212 -1.06 13.35 -0.75
N VAL A 213 -0.69 13.99 -1.85
CA VAL A 213 0.63 13.90 -2.48
C VAL A 213 1.24 15.28 -2.49
N ASP A 214 2.44 15.40 -1.96
CA ASP A 214 3.24 16.62 -1.92
C ASP A 214 4.30 16.54 -3.02
N PHE A 215 4.16 17.37 -4.06
CA PHE A 215 5.07 17.45 -5.19
C PHE A 215 5.99 18.67 -5.09
N SER A 216 6.17 19.28 -3.92
CA SER A 216 6.99 20.49 -3.75
C SER A 216 8.41 20.36 -4.32
N ASP A 217 9.02 19.18 -4.18
CA ASP A 217 10.34 18.85 -4.75
C ASP A 217 10.28 18.32 -6.20
N LYS A 218 9.08 18.21 -6.79
CA LYS A 218 8.80 17.64 -8.11
C LYS A 218 7.76 18.46 -8.90
N GLN A 219 7.98 19.77 -8.99
CA GLN A 219 7.00 20.73 -9.55
C GLN A 219 6.62 20.46 -11.01
N ASP A 220 7.55 19.96 -11.84
CA ASP A 220 7.23 19.60 -13.24
C ASP A 220 6.22 18.45 -13.28
N LEU A 221 6.39 17.46 -12.39
CA LEU A 221 5.46 16.35 -12.24
C LEU A 221 4.10 16.80 -11.70
N TYR A 222 4.09 17.77 -10.79
CA TYR A 222 2.85 18.42 -10.33
C TYR A 222 2.08 19.06 -11.49
N ARG A 223 2.76 19.86 -12.33
CA ARG A 223 2.13 20.56 -13.45
C ARG A 223 1.51 19.58 -14.44
N ALA A 224 2.26 18.56 -14.82
CA ALA A 224 1.77 17.48 -15.68
C ALA A 224 0.52 16.80 -15.09
N PHE A 225 0.54 16.51 -13.79
CA PHE A 225 -0.60 15.90 -13.11
C PHE A 225 -1.81 16.84 -13.01
N TYR A 226 -1.57 18.11 -12.68
CA TYR A 226 -2.59 19.16 -12.61
C TYR A 226 -3.27 19.37 -13.96
N ASP A 227 -2.50 19.54 -15.04
CA ASP A 227 -3.04 19.78 -16.38
C ASP A 227 -3.90 18.61 -16.87
N THR A 228 -3.58 17.39 -16.42
CA THR A 228 -4.34 16.19 -16.78
C THR A 228 -5.61 16.01 -15.93
N TRP A 229 -5.57 16.29 -14.62
CA TRP A 229 -6.61 15.88 -13.68
C TRP A 229 -7.38 17.01 -12.99
N ASN A 230 -7.00 18.28 -13.19
CA ASN A 230 -7.73 19.41 -12.61
C ASN A 230 -9.15 19.51 -13.20
N GLY A 231 -10.16 19.49 -12.32
CA GLY A 231 -11.56 19.50 -12.73
C GLY A 231 -12.08 18.20 -13.34
N VAL A 232 -11.25 17.17 -13.47
CA VAL A 232 -11.60 15.86 -14.05
C VAL A 232 -12.06 14.89 -12.96
N TYR A 233 -13.12 14.14 -13.25
CA TYR A 233 -13.56 13.01 -12.44
C TYR A 233 -13.11 11.71 -13.10
N ASP A 234 -12.65 10.74 -12.31
CA ASP A 234 -12.47 9.38 -12.84
C ASP A 234 -13.82 8.68 -13.09
N SER A 235 -13.78 7.49 -13.67
CA SER A 235 -14.97 6.67 -13.92
C SER A 235 -15.70 6.23 -12.65
N ALA A 236 -15.04 6.29 -11.48
CA ALA A 236 -15.63 5.99 -10.17
C ALA A 236 -16.21 7.24 -9.47
N GLY A 237 -16.11 8.43 -10.09
CA GLY A 237 -16.56 9.70 -9.54
C GLY A 237 -15.58 10.33 -8.53
N SER A 238 -14.35 9.83 -8.44
CA SER A 238 -13.28 10.40 -7.63
C SER A 238 -12.76 11.68 -8.28
N LYS A 239 -12.42 12.68 -7.46
CA LYS A 239 -11.89 13.97 -7.91
C LYS A 239 -10.68 14.38 -7.09
N TRP A 240 -9.71 14.98 -7.77
CA TRP A 240 -8.56 15.64 -7.17
C TRP A 240 -8.87 17.11 -6.83
N SER A 241 -8.36 17.56 -5.69
CA SER A 241 -8.26 18.97 -5.32
C SER A 241 -6.79 19.36 -5.31
N PHE A 242 -6.46 20.51 -5.86
CA PHE A 242 -5.08 20.97 -6.05
C PHE A 242 -4.82 22.22 -5.22
N ASP A 243 -3.63 22.29 -4.63
CA ASP A 243 -3.09 23.48 -3.97
C ASP A 243 -1.82 23.91 -4.72
N ASP A 244 -1.99 24.83 -5.67
CA ASP A 244 -0.91 25.35 -6.53
C ASP A 244 0.18 26.06 -5.75
N LYS A 245 -0.14 26.61 -4.57
CA LYS A 245 0.83 27.33 -3.75
C LYS A 245 1.85 26.38 -3.13
N ASN A 246 1.38 25.21 -2.71
CA ASN A 246 2.20 24.20 -2.03
C ASN A 246 2.56 23.02 -2.93
N TYR A 247 2.17 23.04 -4.21
CA TYR A 247 2.35 21.93 -5.15
C TYR A 247 1.83 20.60 -4.59
N SER A 248 0.64 20.62 -3.97
CA SER A 248 0.04 19.41 -3.39
C SER A 248 -1.30 19.05 -4.05
N ALA A 249 -1.59 17.75 -4.11
CA ALA A 249 -2.84 17.23 -4.64
C ALA A 249 -3.50 16.29 -3.63
N LYS A 250 -4.81 16.44 -3.45
CA LYS A 250 -5.62 15.64 -2.54
C LYS A 250 -6.70 14.86 -3.30
N LEU A 251 -6.71 13.54 -3.12
CA LEU A 251 -7.76 12.66 -3.65
C LEU A 251 -8.72 12.30 -2.52
N ILE A 252 -10.02 12.43 -2.80
CA ILE A 252 -11.06 11.79 -1.97
C ILE A 252 -11.63 10.64 -2.80
N PHE A 253 -11.21 9.42 -2.48
CA PHE A 253 -11.63 8.21 -3.17
C PHE A 253 -12.86 7.60 -2.46
N LYS A 254 -14.03 7.96 -2.97
CA LYS A 254 -15.32 7.34 -2.63
C LYS A 254 -15.65 6.33 -3.71
N GLN A 255 -16.26 5.20 -3.35
CA GLN A 255 -16.83 4.35 -4.40
C GLN A 255 -18.12 5.02 -4.89
N GLY A 256 -18.15 5.45 -6.16
CA GLY A 256 -19.41 5.77 -6.84
C GLY A 256 -20.32 4.55 -6.81
N GLN A 257 -21.61 4.74 -6.54
CA GLN A 257 -22.60 3.67 -6.64
C GLN A 257 -22.68 3.19 -8.10
N GLY A 258 -21.88 2.19 -8.49
CA GLY A 258 -21.98 1.64 -9.84
C GLY A 258 -20.74 0.96 -10.37
N SER A 259 -20.49 -0.26 -9.93
CA SER A 259 -20.08 -1.33 -10.86
C SER A 259 -20.45 -2.66 -10.22
N LYS A 260 -21.48 -3.27 -10.81
CA LYS A 260 -21.83 -4.68 -10.62
C LYS A 260 -20.80 -5.55 -11.32
#